data_AF-A0A2A9LRH4-F1
#
_entry.id   AF-A0A2A9LRH4-F1
#
_cell.length_a   1.000
_cell.length_b   1.000
_cell.length_c   1.000
_cell.angle_alpha   90.00
_cell.angle_beta   90.00
_cell.angle_gamma   90.00
#
_symmetry.space_group_name_H-M   'P 1'
#
loop_
_entity.id
_entity.type
_entity.pdbx_description
1 polymer ?
#
loop_
_entity_poly.entity_id
_entity_poly.type
_entity_poly.pdbx_seq_one_letter_code
_entity_poly.pdbx_strand_id
1 'polypeptide(L)'
;MKVQIKGFIFAERLHNTSLMFSFAQYDVTKYDEKVVMVAPHEFEVEVPDDLDLRVGIVANLERKKKELQAEFNARVTDINAQIQSLLAIENGATS
;
A
#
# COMPACT_ATOMS: atom_id res chain seq x y z
N MET A 1 -18.01 18.83 9.01
CA MET A 1 -18.00 19.92 8.03
C MET A 1 -18.09 19.41 6.60
N LYS A 2 -18.89 20.07 5.77
CA LYS A 2 -18.86 19.87 4.30
C LYS A 2 -17.62 20.51 3.70
N VAL A 3 -16.91 19.75 2.88
CA VAL A 3 -15.75 20.24 2.12
C VAL A 3 -16.00 20.02 0.64
N GLN A 4 -15.90 21.10 -0.14
CA GLN A 4 -15.90 21.01 -1.60
C GLN A 4 -14.47 20.78 -2.09
N ILE A 5 -14.25 19.68 -2.80
CA ILE A 5 -12.96 19.30 -3.36
C ILE A 5 -13.02 19.53 -4.87
N LYS A 6 -12.09 20.35 -5.39
CA LYS A 6 -11.96 20.64 -6.82
C LYS A 6 -10.68 20.03 -7.37
N GLY A 7 -10.73 19.61 -8.62
CA GLY A 7 -9.60 19.03 -9.34
C GLY A 7 -9.98 18.63 -10.76
N PHE A 8 -9.31 17.60 -11.26
CA PHE A 8 -9.42 17.15 -12.64
C PHE A 8 -9.41 15.62 -12.68
N ILE A 9 -10.15 15.07 -13.63
CA ILE A 9 -10.12 13.66 -13.99
C ILE A 9 -9.12 13.49 -15.13
N PHE A 10 -8.25 12.50 -14.98
CA PHE A 10 -7.26 12.11 -15.97
C PHE A 10 -7.49 10.68 -16.42
N ALA A 11 -7.03 10.38 -17.63
CA ALA A 11 -6.97 9.05 -18.16
C ALA A 11 -5.54 8.71 -18.59
N GLU A 12 -5.12 7.49 -18.33
CA GLU A 12 -3.87 6.94 -18.82
C GLU A 12 -4.01 5.47 -19.19
N ARG A 13 -3.09 4.98 -20.02
CA ARG A 13 -3.04 3.56 -20.39
C ARG A 13 -1.95 2.88 -19.58
N LEU A 14 -2.35 1.88 -18.79
CA LEU A 14 -1.42 1.05 -18.03
C LEU A 14 -0.59 0.16 -18.95
N HIS A 15 0.52 -0.36 -18.43
CA HIS A 15 1.39 -1.29 -19.16
C HIS A 15 0.67 -2.53 -19.69
N ASN A 16 -0.40 -2.96 -19.02
CA ASN A 16 -1.25 -4.08 -19.46
C ASN A 16 -2.35 -3.65 -20.46
N THR A 17 -2.21 -2.47 -21.08
CA THR A 17 -3.16 -1.84 -22.02
C THR A 17 -4.51 -1.42 -21.44
N SER A 18 -4.75 -1.63 -20.15
CA SER A 18 -6.01 -1.21 -19.51
C SER A 18 -6.07 0.32 -19.40
N LEU A 19 -7.26 0.87 -19.61
CA LEU A 19 -7.52 2.29 -19.37
C LEU A 19 -7.77 2.51 -17.88
N MET A 20 -7.02 3.42 -17.27
CA MET A 20 -7.18 3.82 -15.88
C MET A 20 -7.63 5.29 -15.83
N PHE A 21 -8.51 5.59 -14.88
CA PHE A 21 -8.91 6.95 -14.55
C PHE A 21 -8.43 7.32 -13.16
N SER A 22 -7.96 8.54 -13.01
CA SER A 22 -7.50 9.09 -11.73
C SER A 22 -8.03 10.51 -11.52
N PHE A 23 -8.06 10.96 -10.27
CA PHE A 23 -8.39 12.32 -9.89
C PHE A 23 -7.18 12.97 -9.21
N ALA A 24 -6.87 14.21 -9.57
CA ALA A 24 -5.90 15.02 -8.84
C ALA A 24 -6.37 16.48 -8.74
N GLN A 25 -5.96 17.16 -7.67
CA GLN A 25 -6.30 18.57 -7.44
C GLN A 25 -5.44 19.54 -8.25
N TYR A 26 -4.49 19.02 -9.02
CA TYR A 26 -3.58 19.78 -9.88
C TYR A 26 -3.53 19.16 -11.28
N ASP A 27 -3.04 19.94 -12.24
CA ASP A 27 -2.87 19.49 -13.62
C ASP A 27 -1.66 18.56 -13.75
N VAL A 28 -1.92 17.25 -13.82
CA VAL A 28 -0.90 16.20 -13.94
C VAL A 28 -0.21 16.23 -15.31
N THR A 29 -0.87 16.71 -16.36
CA THR A 29 -0.33 16.72 -17.74
C THR A 29 0.90 17.61 -17.89
N LYS A 30 1.15 18.51 -16.92
CA LYS A 30 2.36 19.34 -16.84
C LYS A 30 3.61 18.57 -16.43
N TYR A 31 3.46 17.38 -15.87
CA TYR A 31 4.55 16.59 -15.29
C TYR A 31 4.64 15.19 -15.90
N ASP A 32 3.57 14.71 -16.54
CA ASP A 32 3.53 13.42 -17.23
C ASP A 32 2.88 13.55 -18.61
N GLU A 33 3.67 13.30 -19.64
CA GLU A 33 3.26 13.36 -21.05
C GLU A 33 2.32 12.22 -21.48
N LYS A 34 2.22 11.14 -20.69
CA LYS A 34 1.41 9.95 -21.00
C LYS A 34 -0.02 10.05 -20.47
N VAL A 35 -0.29 11.07 -19.67
CA VAL A 35 -1.58 11.31 -19.03
C VAL A 35 -2.38 12.33 -19.83
N VAL A 36 -3.68 12.11 -19.99
CA VAL A 36 -4.59 13.02 -20.69
C VAL A 36 -5.63 13.56 -19.71
N MET A 37 -5.78 14.88 -19.64
CA MET A 37 -6.88 15.51 -18.89
C MET A 37 -8.21 15.25 -19.61
N VAL A 38 -9.14 14.62 -18.91
CA VAL A 38 -10.48 14.31 -19.43
C VAL A 38 -11.43 15.46 -19.16
N ALA A 39 -11.50 15.92 -17.90
CA ALA A 39 -12.40 17.00 -17.50
C ALA A 39 -12.01 17.60 -16.14
N PRO A 40 -12.27 18.90 -15.90
CA PRO A 40 -12.39 19.44 -14.54
C PRO A 40 -13.51 18.73 -13.77
N HIS A 41 -13.33 18.54 -12.47
CA HIS A 41 -14.32 17.89 -11.62
C HIS A 41 -14.33 18.50 -10.21
N GLU A 42 -15.53 18.57 -9.63
CA GLU A 42 -15.72 18.96 -8.25
C GLU A 42 -16.78 18.07 -7.59
N PHE A 43 -16.58 17.80 -6.31
CA PHE A 43 -17.52 17.02 -5.51
C PHE A 43 -17.49 17.48 -4.05
N GLU A 44 -18.56 17.20 -3.32
CA GLU A 44 -18.68 17.51 -1.90
C GLU A 44 -18.50 16.25 -1.07
N VAL A 45 -17.76 16.37 0.04
CA VAL A 45 -17.62 15.31 1.04
C VAL A 45 -17.95 15.86 2.43
N GLU A 46 -18.65 15.03 3.21
CA GLU A 46 -18.80 15.27 4.64
C GLU A 46 -17.53 14.79 5.36
N VAL A 47 -16.83 15.72 5.98
CA VAL A 47 -15.62 15.47 6.76
C VAL A 47 -15.94 15.67 8.24
N PRO A 48 -15.66 14.72 9.14
CA PRO A 48 -15.84 14.93 10.57
C PRO A 48 -15.06 16.16 11.06
N ASP A 49 -15.67 16.96 11.95
CA ASP A 49 -15.03 18.18 12.47
C ASP A 49 -13.81 17.86 13.36
N ASP A 50 -13.77 16.66 13.90
CA ASP A 50 -12.71 16.10 14.75
C ASP A 50 -11.74 15.19 13.98
N LEU A 51 -11.67 15.30 12.65
CA LEU A 51 -10.79 14.47 11.82
C LEU A 51 -9.32 14.59 12.28
N ASP A 52 -8.80 13.52 12.89
CA ASP A 52 -7.39 13.37 13.22
C ASP A 52 -6.69 12.40 12.25
N LEU A 53 -5.92 12.97 11.32
CA LEU A 53 -5.14 12.21 10.34
C LEU A 53 -4.17 11.21 11.01
N ARG A 54 -3.70 11.51 12.22
CA ARG A 54 -2.73 10.65 12.94
C ARG A 54 -3.32 9.28 13.22
N VAL A 55 -4.62 9.18 13.52
CA VAL A 55 -5.28 7.91 13.79
C VAL A 55 -5.22 6.99 12.57
N GLY A 56 -5.54 7.51 11.39
CA GLY A 56 -5.47 6.74 10.14
C GLY A 56 -4.04 6.33 9.79
N ILE A 57 -3.07 7.23 10.00
CA ILE A 57 -1.65 6.94 9.78
C ILE A 57 -1.16 5.84 10.73
N VAL A 58 -1.49 5.91 12.02
CA VAL A 58 -1.13 4.89 13.01
C VAL A 58 -1.71 3.53 12.62
N ALA A 59 -2.99 3.46 12.24
CA ALA A 59 -3.61 2.20 11.80
C ALA A 59 -2.91 1.60 10.57
N ASN A 60 -2.47 2.43 9.62
CA ASN A 60 -1.68 1.99 8.47
C ASN A 60 -0.31 1.41 8.89
N LEU A 61 0.39 2.10 9.80
CA LEU A 61 1.68 1.67 10.31
C LEU A 61 1.57 0.37 11.12
N GLU A 62 0.53 0.21 11.94
CA GLU A 62 0.27 -1.02 12.68
C GLU A 62 0.00 -2.21 11.75
N ARG A 63 -0.76 -2.00 10.66
CA ARG A 63 -0.96 -3.03 9.64
C ARG A 63 0.36 -3.45 9.00
N LYS A 64 1.21 -2.47 8.64
CA LYS A 64 2.51 -2.76 8.04
C LYS A 64 3.45 -3.47 9.02
N LYS A 65 3.45 -3.05 10.28
CA LYS A 65 4.18 -3.72 11.37
C LYS A 65 3.75 -5.18 11.50
N LYS A 66 2.44 -5.44 11.49
CA LYS A 66 1.89 -6.81 11.59
C LYS A 66 2.31 -7.69 10.41
N GLU A 67 2.28 -7.15 9.20
CA GLU A 67 2.76 -7.82 7.99
C GLU A 67 4.23 -8.22 8.12
N LEU A 68 5.11 -7.28 8.49
CA LEU A 68 6.54 -7.53 8.67
C LEU A 68 6.83 -8.51 9.81
N GLN A 69 6.07 -8.45 10.90
CA GLN A 69 6.21 -9.41 12.00
C GLN A 69 5.86 -10.83 11.55
N ALA A 70 4.85 -11.00 10.71
CA ALA A 70 4.49 -12.29 10.16
C ALA A 70 5.60 -12.85 9.25
N GLU A 71 6.14 -12.02 8.36
CA GLU A 71 7.27 -12.38 7.50
C GLU A 71 8.52 -12.76 8.32
N PHE A 72 8.86 -11.95 9.33
CA PHE A 72 9.97 -12.23 10.24
C PHE A 72 9.79 -13.57 10.97
N ASN A 73 8.60 -13.81 11.55
CA ASN A 73 8.32 -15.04 12.27
C ASN A 73 8.38 -16.27 11.35
N ALA A 74 7.89 -16.16 10.12
CA ALA A 74 8.02 -17.22 9.11
C ALA A 74 9.49 -17.52 8.84
N ARG A 75 10.30 -16.47 8.66
CA ARG A 75 11.75 -16.64 8.41
C ARG A 75 12.50 -17.26 9.58
N VAL A 76 12.17 -16.86 10.80
CA VAL A 76 12.73 -17.47 12.03
C VAL A 76 12.36 -18.95 12.11
N THR A 77 11.12 -19.29 11.78
CA THR A 77 10.64 -20.69 11.78
C THR A 77 11.43 -21.54 10.80
N ASP A 78 11.64 -21.05 9.57
CA ASP A 78 12.44 -21.75 8.56
C ASP A 78 13.90 -21.97 9.00
N ILE A 79 14.50 -20.96 9.62
CA ILE A 79 15.88 -21.05 10.15
C ILE A 79 15.95 -22.08 11.27
N ASN A 80 14.98 -22.08 12.19
CA ASN A 80 14.93 -23.06 13.27
C ASN A 80 14.76 -24.49 12.75
N ALA A 81 13.95 -24.70 11.71
CA ALA A 81 13.82 -25.99 11.06
C ALA A 81 15.15 -26.47 10.44
N GLN A 82 15.90 -25.57 9.81
CA GLN A 82 17.23 -25.88 9.27
C GLN A 82 18.23 -26.23 10.39
N ILE A 83 18.24 -25.47 11.49
CA ILE A 83 19.10 -25.74 12.65
C ILE A 83 18.77 -27.11 13.26
N GLN A 84 17.48 -27.39 13.48
CA GLN A 84 17.04 -28.68 14.02
C GLN A 84 17.44 -29.84 13.13
N SER A 85 17.33 -29.68 11.80
CA SER A 85 17.78 -30.68 10.84
C SER A 85 19.28 -30.99 10.99
N LEU A 86 20.12 -29.95 11.13
CA LEU A 86 21.56 -30.10 11.31
C LEU A 86 21.92 -30.77 12.65
N LEU A 87 21.26 -30.38 13.74
CA LEU A 87 21.49 -30.98 15.07
C LEU A 87 20.97 -32.42 15.17
N ALA A 88 19.90 -32.77 14.45
CA ALA A 88 19.34 -34.12 14.47
C ALA A 88 20.27 -35.17 13.84
N ILE A 89 21.15 -34.75 12.92
CA ILE A 89 22.14 -35.64 12.28
C ILE A 89 23.14 -36.19 13.32
N GLU A 90 23.42 -35.46 14.41
CA GLU A 90 24.34 -35.92 15.46
C GLU A 90 23.79 -37.09 16.29
N ASN A 91 22.47 -37.24 16.40
CA ASN A 91 21.85 -38.30 17.22
C ASN A 91 21.58 -39.62 16.46
N GLY A 92 21.83 -39.66 15.14
CA GLY A 92 21.52 -40.83 14.29
C GLY A 92 22.72 -41.69 13.86
N ALA A 93 23.95 -41.30 14.17
CA ALA A 93 25.17 -41.96 13.68
C ALA A 93 25.88 -42.87 14.69
N THR A 94 25.26 -43.18 15.83
CA THR A 94 25.78 -44.16 16.81
C THR A 94 24.70 -45.13 17.25
N SER A 95 24.37 -46.08 16.38
CA SER A 95 23.81 -47.40 16.72
C SER A 95 24.04 -48.36 15.57
#